data_AF-T1IZR1-F1
#
_entry.id   AF-T1IZR1-F1
#
_cell.length_a   1.000
_cell.length_b   1.000
_cell.length_c   1.000
_cell.angle_alpha   90.00
_cell.angle_beta   90.00
_cell.angle_gamma   90.00
#
_symmetry.space_group_name_H-M   'P 1'
#
loop_
_entity.id
_entity.type
_entity.pdbx_description
1 polymer ?
#
loop_
_entity_poly.entity_id
_entity_poly.type
_entity_poly.pdbx_seq_one_letter_code
_entity_poly.pdbx_strand_id
1 'polypeptide(L)'
;MKKQQLFKNYILTRFSYKAALIPNSHLLVQMAPATTITSRRLQLRLPLGNYSQLQSWSPFCSRCLTKTHVLNPSPHQPHPMATSLTGTGVVWALISLVSAALASTAFYLPYWLHGTLPSFNNNTSKTHDVYFGSFRRCNYPKLTPQGDIVLVAECGRYTTFSHVPSVSWQVSTVLVGGASAVALLVAFTAVMACCVTDIINQSTARAAGLVQLVAAVLMCVGLVIYPNGWHAREVREACGGVSEAFVLGTCQLSYSYYTMCGTVVTLLICVCMSLKASRVKSGSYRI
;
A
#
# COMPACT_ATOMS: atom_id res chain seq x y z
N MET A 1 -21.30 -20.29 8.17
CA MET A 1 -20.02 -19.71 8.64
C MET A 1 -18.79 -20.09 7.81
N LYS A 2 -18.64 -21.32 7.26
CA LYS A 2 -17.46 -21.72 6.45
C LYS A 2 -17.27 -20.98 5.09
N LYS A 3 -18.35 -20.56 4.42
CA LYS A 3 -18.25 -19.88 3.09
C LYS A 3 -17.72 -18.43 3.15
N GLN A 4 -17.95 -17.69 4.24
CA GLN A 4 -17.39 -16.34 4.40
C GLN A 4 -15.87 -16.36 4.69
N GLN A 5 -15.37 -17.38 5.39
CA GLN A 5 -13.93 -17.58 5.63
C GLN A 5 -13.19 -17.90 4.32
N LEU A 6 -13.79 -18.74 3.46
CA LEU A 6 -13.24 -19.11 2.15
C LEU A 6 -13.21 -17.94 1.16
N PHE A 7 -14.20 -17.04 1.18
CA PHE A 7 -14.22 -15.86 0.30
C PHE A 7 -13.19 -14.78 0.72
N LYS A 8 -13.02 -14.56 2.04
CA LYS A 8 -11.94 -13.70 2.57
C LYS A 8 -10.56 -14.24 2.21
N ASN A 9 -10.36 -15.55 2.33
CA ASN A 9 -9.12 -16.19 1.93
C ASN A 9 -8.91 -16.09 0.42
N TYR A 10 -9.93 -16.34 -0.41
CA TYR A 10 -9.79 -16.26 -1.87
C TYR A 10 -9.38 -14.86 -2.38
N ILE A 11 -9.96 -13.78 -1.84
CA ILE A 11 -9.63 -12.41 -2.26
C ILE A 11 -8.24 -11.98 -1.76
N LEU A 12 -7.89 -12.25 -0.50
CA LEU A 12 -6.56 -11.92 0.04
C LEU A 12 -5.45 -12.71 -0.67
N THR A 13 -5.75 -13.96 -1.03
CA THR A 13 -4.81 -14.86 -1.71
C THR A 13 -4.58 -14.42 -3.16
N ARG A 14 -5.62 -13.98 -3.90
CA ARG A 14 -5.46 -13.47 -5.28
C ARG A 14 -4.73 -12.13 -5.37
N PHE A 15 -4.95 -11.22 -4.42
CA PHE A 15 -4.23 -9.93 -4.38
C PHE A 15 -2.75 -10.14 -4.02
N SER A 16 -2.46 -11.06 -3.09
CA SER A 16 -1.09 -11.37 -2.68
C SER A 16 -0.31 -12.16 -3.74
N TYR A 17 -0.95 -13.10 -4.46
CA TYR A 17 -0.26 -13.87 -5.51
C TYR A 17 0.08 -13.06 -6.76
N LYS A 18 -0.75 -12.07 -7.15
CA LYS A 18 -0.41 -11.20 -8.29
C LYS A 18 0.72 -10.21 -7.98
N ALA A 19 0.95 -9.88 -6.70
CA ALA A 19 2.11 -9.08 -6.29
C ALA A 19 3.40 -9.91 -6.17
N ALA A 20 3.29 -11.23 -5.93
CA ALA A 20 4.43 -12.15 -5.75
C ALA A 20 5.00 -12.71 -7.07
N LEU A 21 4.31 -12.52 -8.21
CA LEU A 21 4.81 -12.90 -9.54
C LEU A 21 5.49 -11.70 -10.23
N ILE A 22 6.52 -11.16 -9.59
CA ILE A 22 7.58 -10.42 -10.28
C ILE A 22 8.82 -11.31 -10.18
N PRO A 23 9.05 -12.23 -11.13
CA PRO A 23 10.30 -12.97 -11.15
C PRO A 23 11.40 -12.02 -11.62
N ASN A 24 12.52 -12.05 -10.89
CA ASN A 24 13.79 -11.45 -11.26
C ASN A 24 14.05 -11.51 -12.77
N SER A 25 14.15 -10.36 -13.40
CA SER A 25 14.99 -10.20 -14.58
C SER A 25 15.42 -8.75 -14.69
N HIS A 26 16.74 -8.58 -14.70
CA HIS A 26 17.43 -7.38 -15.15
C HIS A 26 16.81 -6.90 -16.47
N LEU A 27 16.12 -5.76 -16.48
CA LEU A 27 16.03 -4.92 -17.67
C LEU A 27 15.62 -3.49 -17.29
N LEU A 28 16.63 -2.61 -17.37
CA LEU A 28 16.57 -1.20 -17.73
C LEU A 28 15.39 -0.36 -17.22
N VAL A 29 15.74 0.46 -16.24
CA VAL A 29 15.31 1.86 -16.14
C VAL A 29 15.49 2.53 -17.51
N GLN A 30 14.39 2.76 -18.22
CA GLN A 30 14.33 3.83 -19.24
C GLN A 30 13.06 4.65 -19.01
N MET A 31 13.27 5.82 -18.41
CA MET A 31 12.40 6.97 -18.55
C MET A 31 12.56 7.53 -19.98
N ALA A 32 11.48 7.66 -20.75
CA ALA A 32 11.29 8.72 -21.78
C ALA A 32 9.84 8.70 -22.32
N PRO A 33 9.36 9.72 -23.06
CA PRO A 33 8.19 10.49 -22.67
C PRO A 33 6.99 10.34 -23.63
N ALA A 34 5.89 11.00 -23.28
CA ALA A 34 4.73 11.17 -24.15
C ALA A 34 5.10 11.82 -25.48
N THR A 35 4.73 11.22 -26.63
CA THR A 35 4.15 11.92 -27.80
C THR A 35 3.70 10.95 -28.90
N THR A 36 2.50 11.25 -29.42
CA THR A 36 2.06 11.18 -30.83
C THR A 36 1.71 9.83 -31.46
N ILE A 37 0.40 9.74 -31.71
CA ILE A 37 -0.33 8.79 -32.55
C ILE A 37 0.23 8.77 -33.98
N THR A 38 0.46 7.58 -34.54
CA THR A 38 0.25 7.36 -35.98
C THR A 38 -0.29 5.96 -36.24
N SER A 39 -1.41 5.95 -36.96
CA SER A 39 -2.21 4.79 -37.32
C SER A 39 -1.45 3.82 -38.23
N ARG A 40 -1.44 2.53 -37.89
CA ARG A 40 -1.57 1.46 -38.90
C ARG A 40 -2.56 0.41 -38.42
N ARG A 41 -3.62 0.27 -39.23
CA ARG A 41 -4.69 -0.73 -39.11
C ARG A 41 -4.08 -2.13 -39.25
N LEU A 42 -4.19 -2.96 -38.21
CA LEU A 42 -4.24 -4.41 -38.37
C LEU A 42 -5.64 -4.86 -37.93
N GLN A 43 -6.50 -5.04 -38.93
CA GLN A 43 -7.87 -5.53 -38.78
C GLN A 43 -7.83 -7.04 -38.53
N LEU A 44 -7.80 -7.45 -37.25
CA LEU A 44 -8.14 -8.82 -36.89
C LEU A 44 -9.64 -8.84 -36.53
N ARG A 45 -10.46 -9.35 -37.46
CA ARG A 45 -11.88 -9.68 -37.20
C ARG A 45 -11.93 -10.87 -36.26
N LEU A 46 -12.45 -10.65 -35.05
CA LEU A 46 -12.95 -11.70 -34.17
C LEU A 46 -14.41 -11.39 -33.83
N PRO A 47 -15.27 -12.42 -33.68
CA PRO A 47 -16.71 -12.29 -33.77
C PRO A 47 -17.31 -11.56 -32.56
N LEU A 48 -18.37 -10.79 -32.84
CA LEU A 48 -19.20 -10.06 -31.89
C LEU A 48 -19.85 -11.03 -30.89
N GLY A 49 -19.23 -11.20 -29.73
CA GLY A 49 -19.84 -11.78 -28.53
C GLY A 49 -20.35 -10.66 -27.62
N ASN A 50 -21.63 -10.72 -27.25
CA ASN A 50 -22.35 -9.75 -26.42
C ASN A 50 -21.56 -9.27 -25.18
N TYR A 51 -21.12 -8.02 -25.24
CA TYR A 51 -20.43 -7.29 -24.15
C TYR A 51 -21.43 -6.49 -23.29
N SER A 52 -22.45 -7.13 -22.74
CA SER A 52 -23.45 -6.46 -21.87
C SER A 52 -23.44 -6.92 -20.40
N GLN A 53 -22.44 -7.69 -19.96
CA GLN A 53 -22.39 -8.24 -18.59
C GLN A 53 -21.06 -8.03 -17.84
N LEU A 54 -20.10 -7.28 -18.39
CA LEU A 54 -18.79 -7.03 -17.77
C LEU A 54 -18.63 -5.64 -17.13
N GLN A 55 -19.74 -4.98 -16.79
CA GLN A 55 -19.75 -3.59 -16.30
C GLN A 55 -20.05 -3.45 -14.79
N SER A 56 -20.16 -4.55 -14.03
CA SER A 56 -20.57 -4.50 -12.61
C SER A 56 -19.44 -4.64 -11.58
N TRP A 57 -18.16 -4.66 -11.99
CA TRP A 57 -17.03 -4.86 -11.07
C TRP A 57 -15.91 -3.83 -11.18
N SER A 58 -16.18 -2.60 -11.61
CA SER A 58 -15.23 -1.50 -11.38
C SER A 58 -15.47 -0.93 -9.97
N PRO A 59 -14.56 -1.11 -9.00
CA PRO A 59 -14.64 -0.44 -7.70
C PRO A 59 -14.41 1.07 -7.82
N PHE A 60 -14.06 1.55 -9.03
CA PHE A 60 -13.87 2.94 -9.35
C PHE A 60 -15.15 3.53 -9.94
N CYS A 61 -15.56 4.68 -9.40
CA CYS A 61 -16.60 5.52 -9.96
C CYS A 61 -16.29 5.84 -11.43
N SER A 62 -17.13 5.42 -12.37
CA SER A 62 -16.96 5.76 -13.81
C SER A 62 -16.86 7.27 -14.06
N ARG A 63 -17.40 8.08 -13.13
CA ARG A 63 -17.32 9.55 -13.11
C ARG A 63 -15.90 10.12 -12.91
N CYS A 64 -14.99 9.37 -12.28
CA CYS A 64 -13.60 9.82 -12.06
C CYS A 64 -12.78 9.84 -13.36
N LEU A 65 -13.08 8.95 -14.32
CA LEU A 65 -12.29 8.75 -15.53
C LEU A 65 -12.76 9.58 -16.72
N THR A 66 -13.97 10.15 -16.68
CA THR A 66 -14.61 10.81 -17.83
C THR A 66 -14.39 12.32 -17.92
N LYS A 67 -13.65 12.93 -16.99
CA LYS A 67 -13.43 14.39 -16.97
C LYS A 67 -12.22 14.83 -17.81
N THR A 68 -12.20 14.47 -19.09
CA THR A 68 -11.26 15.05 -20.07
C THR A 68 -12.01 15.44 -21.34
N HIS A 69 -12.05 16.75 -21.59
CA HIS A 69 -12.48 17.44 -22.82
C HIS A 69 -13.94 17.26 -23.28
N VAL A 70 -14.78 18.23 -22.95
CA VAL A 70 -15.94 18.60 -23.78
C VAL A 70 -15.74 20.05 -24.23
N LEU A 71 -15.32 20.24 -25.47
CA LEU A 71 -15.38 21.51 -26.18
C LEU A 71 -16.72 21.57 -26.92
N ASN A 72 -17.41 22.70 -26.76
CA ASN A 72 -18.66 23.15 -27.39
C ASN A 72 -19.99 22.64 -26.79
N PRO A 73 -20.79 23.50 -26.13
CA PRO A 73 -22.17 23.18 -25.76
C PRO A 73 -23.17 23.71 -26.80
N SER A 74 -24.01 22.83 -27.34
CA SER A 74 -25.29 23.19 -27.99
C SER A 74 -26.36 23.54 -26.95
N PRO A 75 -27.42 24.31 -27.30
CA PRO A 75 -28.24 25.05 -26.32
C PRO A 75 -29.29 24.24 -25.53
N HIS A 76 -29.41 22.93 -25.72
CA HIS A 76 -30.42 22.11 -25.04
C HIS A 76 -29.85 20.76 -24.59
N GLN A 77 -29.17 20.76 -23.44
CA GLN A 77 -28.86 19.55 -22.68
C GLN A 77 -29.02 19.85 -21.19
N PRO A 78 -29.52 18.89 -20.37
CA PRO A 78 -29.56 19.03 -18.93
C PRO A 78 -28.14 19.27 -18.44
N HIS A 79 -27.93 20.35 -17.69
CA HIS A 79 -26.61 20.81 -17.28
C HIS A 79 -25.80 19.65 -16.68
N PRO A 80 -24.57 19.36 -17.17
CA PRO A 80 -23.71 18.42 -16.48
C PRO A 80 -23.44 19.00 -15.08
N MET A 81 -24.03 18.38 -14.05
CA MET A 81 -23.86 18.82 -12.67
C MET A 81 -22.37 18.84 -12.35
N ALA A 82 -21.82 20.05 -12.22
CA ALA A 82 -20.40 20.27 -12.02
C ALA A 82 -20.00 19.68 -10.67
N THR A 83 -19.08 18.72 -10.66
CA THR A 83 -18.47 18.24 -9.41
C THR A 83 -17.80 19.40 -8.68
N SER A 84 -18.07 19.54 -7.37
CA SER A 84 -17.43 20.53 -6.48
C SER A 84 -15.90 20.38 -6.36
N LEU A 85 -15.35 19.21 -6.74
CA LEU A 85 -13.91 18.94 -6.80
C LEU A 85 -13.25 19.49 -8.07
N THR A 86 -12.09 20.12 -7.88
CA THR A 86 -11.17 20.47 -8.98
C THR A 86 -10.54 19.23 -9.61
N GLY A 87 -9.94 19.38 -10.81
CA GLY A 87 -9.07 18.33 -11.37
C GLY A 87 -7.94 17.94 -10.41
N THR A 88 -7.36 18.91 -9.69
CA THR A 88 -6.37 18.67 -8.63
C THR A 88 -6.95 17.82 -7.49
N GLY A 89 -8.21 18.03 -7.11
CA GLY A 89 -8.90 17.23 -6.10
C GLY A 89 -9.12 15.78 -6.54
N VAL A 90 -9.43 15.54 -7.82
CA VAL A 90 -9.56 14.17 -8.35
C VAL A 90 -8.21 13.45 -8.34
N VAL A 91 -7.14 14.12 -8.78
CA VAL A 91 -5.78 13.55 -8.75
C VAL A 91 -5.36 13.27 -7.30
N TRP A 92 -5.61 14.20 -6.38
CA TRP A 92 -5.36 14.00 -4.95
C TRP A 92 -6.07 12.77 -4.39
N ALA A 93 -7.34 12.56 -4.72
CA ALA A 93 -8.11 11.40 -4.26
C ALA A 93 -7.52 10.08 -4.79
N LEU A 94 -7.13 10.04 -6.07
CA LEU A 94 -6.52 8.85 -6.68
C LEU A 94 -5.15 8.53 -6.09
N ILE A 95 -4.27 9.53 -5.94
CA ILE A 95 -2.95 9.34 -5.33
C ILE A 95 -3.09 8.91 -3.87
N SER A 96 -4.06 9.48 -3.14
CA SER A 96 -4.35 9.09 -1.75
C SER A 96 -4.78 7.61 -1.65
N LEU A 97 -5.61 7.14 -2.59
CA LEU A 97 -6.03 5.73 -2.64
C LEU A 97 -4.86 4.79 -2.92
N VAL A 98 -4.01 5.10 -3.91
CA VAL A 98 -2.83 4.29 -4.23
C VAL A 98 -1.88 4.28 -3.04
N SER A 99 -1.63 5.42 -2.42
CA SER A 99 -0.77 5.55 -1.24
C SER A 99 -1.29 4.71 -0.07
N ALA A 100 -2.60 4.75 0.21
CA ALA A 100 -3.19 3.97 1.29
C ALA A 100 -3.11 2.45 1.04
N ALA A 101 -3.29 2.02 -0.21
CA ALA A 101 -3.12 0.61 -0.60
C ALA A 101 -1.66 0.15 -0.46
N LEU A 102 -0.70 0.98 -0.89
CA LEU A 102 0.74 0.70 -0.75
C LEU A 102 1.15 0.67 0.72
N ALA A 103 0.75 1.65 1.54
CA ALA A 103 0.96 1.65 2.99
C ALA A 103 0.47 0.36 3.63
N SER A 104 -0.78 -0.02 3.35
CA SER A 104 -1.40 -1.21 3.95
C SER A 104 -0.72 -2.50 3.51
N THR A 105 -0.36 -2.59 2.24
CA THR A 105 0.33 -3.76 1.68
C THR A 105 1.74 -3.88 2.26
N ALA A 106 2.51 -2.80 2.25
CA ALA A 106 3.87 -2.76 2.78
C ALA A 106 3.90 -2.98 4.30
N PHE A 107 2.91 -2.45 5.03
CA PHE A 107 2.76 -2.73 6.46
C PHE A 107 2.49 -4.22 6.72
N TYR A 108 1.58 -4.83 5.96
CA TYR A 108 1.18 -6.22 6.15
C TYR A 108 2.25 -7.23 5.71
N LEU A 109 3.04 -6.88 4.70
CA LEU A 109 4.08 -7.75 4.17
C LEU A 109 5.31 -7.75 5.11
N PRO A 110 5.88 -8.92 5.46
CA PRO A 110 7.02 -9.03 6.38
C PRO A 110 8.39 -8.74 5.73
N TYR A 111 8.42 -8.11 4.55
CA TYR A 111 9.64 -7.85 3.80
C TYR A 111 10.22 -6.46 4.13
N TRP A 112 10.43 -6.20 5.42
CA TRP A 112 11.02 -4.94 5.89
C TRP A 112 12.53 -5.09 6.06
N LEU A 113 12.96 -6.18 6.68
CA LEU A 113 14.35 -6.57 6.88
C LEU A 113 14.57 -7.97 6.32
N HIS A 114 15.67 -8.14 5.60
CA HIS A 114 16.12 -9.39 5.01
C HIS A 114 17.41 -9.83 5.68
N GLY A 115 17.45 -11.07 6.14
CA GLY A 115 18.62 -11.71 6.74
C GLY A 115 18.76 -13.14 6.27
N THR A 116 19.73 -13.85 6.84
CA THR A 116 20.04 -15.22 6.45
C THR A 116 20.36 -16.10 7.65
N LEU A 117 19.87 -17.34 7.64
CA LEU A 117 20.16 -18.34 8.67
C LEU A 117 20.87 -19.57 8.09
N PRO A 118 21.89 -20.12 8.79
CA PRO A 118 22.50 -21.39 8.41
C PRO A 118 21.56 -22.56 8.74
N SER A 119 21.41 -23.50 7.80
CA SER A 119 20.69 -24.76 8.02
C SER A 119 21.63 -25.83 8.59
N PHE A 120 21.21 -26.47 9.69
CA PHE A 120 22.00 -27.47 10.40
C PHE A 120 21.72 -28.92 9.97
N ASN A 121 20.99 -29.16 8.89
CA ASN A 121 20.67 -30.51 8.45
C ASN A 121 21.72 -31.04 7.45
N ASN A 122 22.62 -31.90 7.95
CA ASN A 122 23.46 -32.87 7.24
C ASN A 122 24.39 -32.32 6.13
N ASN A 123 25.68 -32.19 6.48
CA ASN A 123 26.87 -32.13 5.60
C ASN A 123 26.94 -31.08 4.48
N THR A 124 25.99 -30.15 4.38
CA THR A 124 26.08 -28.98 3.49
C THR A 124 25.61 -27.72 4.23
N SER A 125 26.48 -26.70 4.35
CA SER A 125 26.14 -25.39 4.93
C SER A 125 25.24 -24.61 3.97
N LYS A 126 23.94 -24.95 3.92
CA LYS A 126 22.97 -24.23 3.11
C LYS A 126 22.41 -23.05 3.90
N THR A 127 22.47 -21.87 3.31
CA THR A 127 21.92 -20.64 3.89
C THR A 127 20.50 -20.44 3.40
N HIS A 128 19.59 -20.04 4.30
CA HIS A 128 18.20 -19.75 3.97
C HIS A 128 17.86 -18.29 4.27
N ASP A 129 17.11 -17.68 3.36
CA ASP A 129 16.63 -16.31 3.50
C ASP A 129 15.54 -16.21 4.54
N VAL A 130 15.66 -15.23 5.43
CA VAL A 130 14.66 -14.92 6.46
C VAL A 130 14.20 -13.48 6.35
N TYR A 131 12.94 -13.24 6.66
CA TYR A 131 12.33 -11.91 6.53
C TYR A 131 11.62 -11.52 7.81
N PHE A 132 11.89 -10.30 8.26
CA PHE A 132 11.27 -9.73 9.46
C PHE A 132 10.46 -8.51 9.08
N GLY A 133 9.20 -8.49 9.52
CA GLY A 133 8.38 -7.28 9.66
C GLY A 133 8.24 -6.92 11.15
N SER A 134 7.46 -5.89 11.44
CA SER A 134 7.23 -5.43 12.82
C SER A 134 6.39 -6.42 13.66
N PHE A 135 5.43 -7.12 13.04
CA PHE A 135 4.55 -8.09 13.72
C PHE A 135 4.41 -9.46 12.99
N ARG A 136 5.09 -9.61 11.86
CA ARG A 136 5.12 -10.85 11.05
C ARG A 136 6.54 -11.21 10.69
N ARG A 137 6.77 -12.48 10.40
CA ARG A 137 8.04 -13.01 9.91
C ARG A 137 7.81 -14.12 8.90
N CYS A 138 8.74 -14.32 7.97
CA CYS A 138 8.77 -15.51 7.11
C CYS A 138 10.06 -16.27 7.32
N ASN A 139 9.99 -17.60 7.13
CA ASN A 139 11.13 -18.51 7.23
C ASN A 139 11.76 -18.44 8.62
N TYR A 140 11.10 -19.03 9.62
CA TYR A 140 11.53 -18.96 11.01
C TYR A 140 11.82 -20.35 11.59
N PRO A 141 12.81 -20.49 12.49
CA PRO A 141 13.07 -21.75 13.16
C PRO A 141 11.95 -22.06 14.16
N LYS A 142 11.54 -23.32 14.20
CA LYS A 142 10.57 -23.84 15.18
C LYS A 142 11.10 -25.14 15.76
N LEU A 143 10.98 -25.29 17.07
CA LEU A 143 11.26 -26.56 17.75
C LEU A 143 10.10 -27.52 17.52
N THR A 144 10.38 -28.68 16.92
CA THR A 144 9.39 -29.76 16.80
C THR A 144 9.19 -30.45 18.16
N PRO A 145 8.06 -31.14 18.38
CA PRO A 145 7.83 -31.94 19.58
C PRO A 145 8.94 -32.96 19.89
N GLN A 146 9.67 -33.38 18.85
CA GLN A 146 10.79 -34.31 18.90
C GLN A 146 12.11 -33.65 19.36
N GLY A 147 12.16 -32.32 19.53
CA GLY A 147 13.34 -31.59 19.95
C GLY A 147 14.23 -31.06 18.81
N ASP A 148 13.88 -31.33 17.55
CA ASP A 148 14.64 -30.87 16.39
C ASP A 148 14.31 -29.41 16.03
N ILE A 149 15.32 -28.65 15.60
CA ILE A 149 15.13 -27.29 15.07
C ILE A 149 14.89 -27.40 13.58
N VAL A 150 13.64 -27.21 13.16
CA VAL A 150 13.25 -27.23 11.74
C VAL A 150 12.92 -25.82 11.28
N LEU A 151 13.44 -25.44 10.11
CA LEU A 151 13.11 -24.17 9.47
C LEU A 151 11.73 -24.27 8.79
N VAL A 152 10.78 -23.46 9.24
CA VAL A 152 9.44 -23.42 8.65
C VAL A 152 9.42 -22.38 7.54
N ALA A 153 9.35 -22.83 6.28
CA ALA A 153 9.33 -21.99 5.07
C ALA A 153 7.96 -21.33 4.80
N GLU A 154 7.39 -20.69 5.81
CA GLU A 154 6.10 -20.02 5.75
C GLU A 154 6.12 -18.66 6.45
N CYS A 155 5.14 -17.82 6.14
CA CYS A 155 4.95 -16.52 6.76
C CYS A 155 3.95 -16.58 7.91
N GLY A 156 4.43 -16.36 9.13
CA GLY A 156 3.63 -16.41 10.36
C GLY A 156 3.43 -15.05 11.03
N ARG A 157 2.44 -15.01 11.92
CA ARG A 157 2.24 -13.93 12.90
C ARG A 157 2.63 -14.46 14.29
N TYR A 158 3.17 -13.61 15.15
CA TYR A 158 3.34 -13.93 16.57
C TYR A 158 1.99 -14.26 17.21
N THR A 159 1.94 -15.26 18.09
CA THR A 159 0.69 -15.75 18.72
C THR A 159 -0.02 -14.63 19.49
N THR A 160 0.74 -13.92 20.32
CA THR A 160 0.31 -12.72 21.05
C THR A 160 1.18 -11.52 20.67
N PHE A 161 0.67 -10.32 20.93
CA PHE A 161 1.40 -9.08 20.66
C PHE A 161 2.64 -8.93 21.55
N SER A 162 2.60 -9.45 22.77
CA SER A 162 3.72 -9.44 23.71
C SER A 162 4.88 -10.36 23.31
N HIS A 163 4.64 -11.33 22.40
CA HIS A 163 5.70 -12.19 21.84
C HIS A 163 6.47 -11.53 20.70
N VAL A 164 6.17 -10.28 20.33
CA VAL A 164 7.00 -9.51 19.40
C VAL A 164 8.35 -9.22 20.08
N PRO A 165 9.51 -9.57 19.46
CA PRO A 165 10.82 -9.60 20.13
C PRO A 165 11.29 -8.31 20.80
N SER A 166 10.82 -7.14 20.32
CA SER A 166 11.18 -5.85 20.89
C SER A 166 9.96 -4.95 21.09
N VAL A 167 9.97 -4.16 22.17
CA VAL A 167 8.96 -3.12 22.43
C VAL A 167 8.95 -2.08 21.31
N SER A 168 10.13 -1.76 20.75
CA SER A 168 10.25 -0.87 19.58
C SER A 168 9.41 -1.34 18.40
N TRP A 169 9.42 -2.65 18.10
CA TRP A 169 8.61 -3.22 17.01
C TRP A 169 7.12 -3.26 17.35
N GLN A 170 6.76 -3.44 18.62
CA GLN A 170 5.37 -3.30 19.08
C GLN A 170 4.86 -1.88 18.83
N VAL A 171 5.60 -0.86 19.27
CA VAL A 171 5.27 0.55 19.05
C VAL A 171 5.22 0.87 17.56
N SER A 172 6.22 0.43 16.79
CA SER A 172 6.25 0.59 15.32
C SER A 172 5.01 -0.03 14.65
N THR A 173 4.58 -1.21 15.11
CA THR A 173 3.36 -1.88 14.60
C THR A 173 2.11 -1.03 14.81
N VAL A 174 1.93 -0.49 16.03
CA VAL A 174 0.78 0.34 16.36
C VAL A 174 0.79 1.65 15.56
N LEU A 175 1.95 2.30 15.47
CA LEU A 175 2.09 3.57 14.77
C LEU A 175 1.89 3.42 13.25
N VAL A 176 2.61 2.52 12.60
CA VAL A 176 2.53 2.32 11.13
C VAL A 176 1.18 1.70 10.74
N GLY A 177 0.66 0.77 11.54
CA GLY A 177 -0.66 0.17 11.33
C GLY A 177 -1.78 1.18 11.49
N GLY A 178 -1.73 2.00 12.55
CA GLY A 178 -2.66 3.11 12.78
C GLY A 178 -2.60 4.15 11.67
N ALA A 179 -1.40 4.56 11.26
CA ALA A 179 -1.21 5.47 10.14
C ALA A 179 -1.82 4.93 8.83
N SER A 180 -1.60 3.64 8.54
CA SER A 180 -2.16 2.97 7.35
C SER A 180 -3.70 2.93 7.40
N ALA A 181 -4.29 2.65 8.57
CA ALA A 181 -5.74 2.67 8.74
C ALA A 181 -6.33 4.08 8.55
N VAL A 182 -5.70 5.10 9.11
CA VAL A 182 -6.10 6.51 8.91
C VAL A 182 -5.99 6.91 7.44
N ALA A 183 -4.89 6.55 6.77
CA ALA A 183 -4.71 6.82 5.35
C ALA A 183 -5.79 6.15 4.48
N LEU A 184 -6.16 4.89 4.79
CA LEU A 184 -7.27 4.18 4.12
C LEU A 184 -8.61 4.90 4.32
N LEU A 185 -8.91 5.35 5.55
CA LEU A 185 -10.14 6.09 5.83
C LEU A 185 -10.20 7.39 5.02
N VAL A 186 -9.11 8.17 5.00
CA VAL A 186 -9.07 9.40 4.19
C VAL A 186 -9.22 9.08 2.71
N ALA A 187 -8.49 8.09 2.19
CA ALA A 187 -8.61 7.69 0.79
C ALA A 187 -10.04 7.29 0.41
N PHE A 188 -10.71 6.50 1.25
CA PHE A 188 -12.08 6.08 1.00
C PHE A 188 -13.03 7.29 0.98
N THR A 189 -12.93 8.20 1.95
CA THR A 189 -13.74 9.42 1.97
C THR A 189 -13.48 10.32 0.76
N ALA A 190 -12.22 10.44 0.33
CA ALA A 190 -11.84 11.22 -0.86
C ALA A 190 -12.44 10.63 -2.15
N VAL A 191 -12.44 9.30 -2.29
CA VAL A 191 -13.06 8.63 -3.45
C VAL A 191 -14.58 8.78 -3.43
N MET A 192 -15.22 8.63 -2.27
CA MET A 192 -16.67 8.82 -2.15
C MET A 192 -17.10 10.23 -2.54
N ALA A 193 -16.28 11.23 -2.21
CA ALA A 193 -16.51 12.60 -2.62
C ALA A 193 -16.32 12.88 -4.12
N CYS A 194 -15.57 12.05 -4.83
CA CYS A 194 -15.55 12.12 -6.29
C CYS A 194 -16.88 11.60 -6.89
N CYS A 195 -17.60 10.73 -6.17
CA CYS A 195 -18.89 10.18 -6.62
C CYS A 195 -20.09 11.07 -6.25
N VAL A 196 -20.03 11.78 -5.13
CA VAL A 196 -21.14 12.60 -4.61
C VAL A 196 -20.80 14.08 -4.71
N THR A 197 -21.62 14.84 -5.43
CA THR A 197 -21.32 16.24 -5.85
C THR A 197 -21.45 17.29 -4.74
N ASP A 198 -22.08 16.95 -3.61
CA ASP A 198 -22.57 17.94 -2.64
C ASP A 198 -21.97 17.83 -1.23
N ILE A 199 -20.95 16.97 -1.02
CA ILE A 199 -20.42 16.68 0.32
C ILE A 199 -19.07 17.37 0.62
N ILE A 200 -18.23 17.67 -0.37
CA ILE A 200 -16.89 18.24 -0.12
C ILE A 200 -16.81 19.76 -0.33
N ASN A 201 -16.72 20.44 0.80
CA ASN A 201 -16.33 21.85 0.90
C ASN A 201 -14.80 21.99 1.03
N GLN A 202 -14.28 23.20 0.82
CA GLN A 202 -12.85 23.50 1.04
C GLN A 202 -12.39 23.20 2.47
N SER A 203 -13.26 23.38 3.47
CA SER A 203 -12.97 22.99 4.86
C SER A 203 -12.69 21.49 5.00
N THR A 204 -13.53 20.65 4.38
CA THR A 204 -13.41 19.19 4.45
C THR A 204 -12.14 18.70 3.78
N ALA A 205 -11.79 19.28 2.62
CA ALA A 205 -10.55 18.94 1.92
C ALA A 205 -9.30 19.29 2.75
N ARG A 206 -9.29 20.47 3.41
CA ARG A 206 -8.20 20.87 4.32
C ARG A 206 -8.13 19.98 5.56
N ALA A 207 -9.27 19.64 6.16
CA ALA A 207 -9.33 18.72 7.29
C ALA A 207 -8.79 17.34 6.91
N ALA A 208 -9.16 16.80 5.74
CA ALA A 208 -8.61 15.55 5.22
C ALA A 208 -7.09 15.63 5.01
N GLY A 209 -6.59 16.76 4.51
CA GLY A 209 -5.15 17.03 4.42
C GLY A 209 -4.43 17.02 5.77
N LEU A 210 -5.02 17.65 6.80
CA LEU A 210 -4.45 17.61 8.16
C LEU A 210 -4.42 16.19 8.73
N VAL A 211 -5.47 15.39 8.49
CA VAL A 211 -5.50 13.98 8.90
C VAL A 211 -4.45 13.16 8.15
N GLN A 212 -4.21 13.43 6.86
CA GLN A 212 -3.11 12.81 6.10
C GLN A 212 -1.74 13.20 6.65
N LEU A 213 -1.56 14.45 7.10
CA LEU A 213 -0.32 14.89 7.74
C LEU A 213 -0.07 14.12 9.03
N VAL A 214 -1.09 13.95 9.88
CA VAL A 214 -0.98 13.14 11.10
C VAL A 214 -0.62 11.70 10.77
N ALA A 215 -1.26 11.09 9.77
CA ALA A 215 -0.92 9.74 9.31
C ALA A 215 0.53 9.63 8.83
N ALA A 216 1.01 10.60 8.05
CA ALA A 216 2.39 10.64 7.57
C ALA A 216 3.39 10.73 8.73
N VAL A 217 3.14 11.61 9.71
CA VAL A 217 3.99 11.75 10.90
C VAL A 217 4.03 10.46 11.73
N LEU A 218 2.87 9.84 12.00
CA LEU A 218 2.81 8.57 12.73
C LEU A 218 3.59 7.46 12.01
N MET A 219 3.47 7.38 10.69
CA MET A 219 4.21 6.43 9.87
C MET A 219 5.72 6.70 9.92
N CYS A 220 6.16 7.95 9.79
CA CYS A 220 7.56 8.35 9.94
C CYS A 220 8.14 7.90 11.28
N VAL A 221 7.45 8.22 12.38
CA VAL A 221 7.91 7.87 13.73
C VAL A 221 8.01 6.36 13.88
N GLY A 222 7.01 5.61 13.41
CA GLY A 222 7.04 4.15 13.43
C GLY A 222 8.20 3.54 12.61
N LEU A 223 8.54 4.12 11.46
CA LEU A 223 9.69 3.70 10.64
C LEU A 223 11.03 4.03 11.33
N VAL A 224 11.16 5.20 11.97
CA VAL A 224 12.37 5.58 12.71
C VAL A 224 12.59 4.71 13.96
N ILE A 225 11.52 4.28 14.62
CA ILE A 225 11.60 3.40 15.78
C ILE A 225 11.96 1.95 15.38
N TYR A 226 11.60 1.50 14.18
CA TYR A 226 11.80 0.11 13.75
C TYR A 226 13.27 -0.36 13.83
N PRO A 227 14.28 0.41 13.35
CA PRO A 227 15.70 0.10 13.50
C PRO A 227 16.19 -0.10 14.94
N ASN A 228 15.53 0.52 15.92
CA ASN A 228 15.89 0.34 17.32
C ASN A 228 15.68 -1.11 17.79
N GLY A 229 14.83 -1.90 17.12
CA GLY A 229 14.56 -3.29 17.49
C GLY A 229 15.54 -4.35 16.94
N TRP A 230 16.56 -3.96 16.17
CA TRP A 230 17.49 -4.92 15.52
C TRP A 230 18.48 -5.61 16.47
N HIS A 231 18.54 -5.20 17.74
CA HIS A 231 19.32 -5.86 18.78
C HIS A 231 18.65 -7.13 19.34
N ALA A 232 17.43 -7.47 18.91
CA ALA A 232 16.74 -8.69 19.31
C ALA A 232 17.54 -9.93 18.88
N ARG A 233 17.48 -11.01 19.67
CA ARG A 233 18.29 -12.22 19.46
C ARG A 233 18.02 -12.85 18.09
N GLU A 234 16.77 -12.89 17.68
CA GLU A 234 16.33 -13.45 16.40
C GLU A 234 16.92 -12.68 15.21
N VAL A 235 17.11 -11.36 15.36
CA VAL A 235 17.73 -10.52 14.33
C VAL A 235 19.24 -10.71 14.36
N ARG A 236 19.87 -10.71 15.55
CA ARG A 236 21.31 -10.96 15.67
C ARG A 236 21.71 -12.28 15.04
N GLU A 237 20.97 -13.36 15.29
CA GLU A 237 21.24 -14.67 14.69
C GLU A 237 21.12 -14.64 13.15
N ALA A 238 20.14 -13.93 12.62
CA ALA A 238 19.93 -13.78 11.17
C ALA A 238 20.87 -12.78 10.48
N CYS A 239 21.52 -11.91 11.25
CA CYS A 239 22.31 -10.79 10.77
C CYS A 239 23.81 -10.91 11.14
N GLY A 240 24.29 -12.15 11.30
CA GLY A 240 25.72 -12.43 11.49
C GLY A 240 26.24 -12.21 12.91
N GLY A 241 25.35 -12.13 13.90
CA GLY A 241 25.69 -11.99 15.33
C GLY A 241 26.13 -10.60 15.76
N VAL A 242 26.20 -9.64 14.83
CA VAL A 242 26.75 -8.30 15.04
C VAL A 242 25.71 -7.18 14.91
N SER A 243 24.42 -7.52 14.76
CA SER A 243 23.37 -6.49 14.66
C SER A 243 23.08 -5.85 16.02
N GLU A 244 22.95 -4.53 16.00
CA GLU A 244 22.64 -3.70 17.16
C GLU A 244 21.51 -2.73 16.82
N ALA A 245 21.02 -1.97 17.80
CA ALA A 245 20.06 -0.91 17.52
C ALA A 245 20.64 0.05 16.46
N PHE A 246 19.90 0.27 15.37
CA PHE A 246 20.33 1.07 14.21
C PHE A 246 21.54 0.52 13.42
N VAL A 247 22.05 -0.67 13.74
CA VAL A 247 23.15 -1.34 13.02
C VAL A 247 22.67 -2.67 12.47
N LEU A 248 22.56 -2.80 11.14
CA LEU A 248 22.01 -4.01 10.51
C LEU A 248 22.89 -5.26 10.63
N GLY A 249 24.22 -5.11 10.76
CA GLY A 249 25.14 -6.23 10.58
C GLY A 249 25.19 -6.72 9.13
N THR A 250 25.00 -8.02 8.90
CA THR A 250 24.99 -8.61 7.54
C THR A 250 23.62 -8.53 6.84
N CYS A 251 22.59 -8.05 7.52
CA CYS A 251 21.25 -7.91 6.98
C CYS A 251 21.10 -6.71 6.04
N GLN A 252 20.02 -6.72 5.26
CA GLN A 252 19.66 -5.64 4.33
C GLN A 252 18.21 -5.23 4.51
N LEU A 253 17.90 -3.96 4.27
CA LEU A 253 16.52 -3.49 4.19
C LEU A 253 15.85 -4.02 2.92
N SER A 254 14.58 -4.39 3.02
CA SER A 254 13.80 -4.96 1.92
C SER A 254 12.68 -4.02 1.46
N TYR A 255 12.00 -4.40 0.38
CA TYR A 255 11.16 -3.51 -0.43
C TYR A 255 9.96 -2.92 0.32
N SER A 256 9.41 -3.60 1.32
CA SER A 256 8.30 -3.03 2.10
C SER A 256 8.75 -1.80 2.88
N TYR A 257 9.97 -1.81 3.42
CA TYR A 257 10.52 -0.66 4.13
C TYR A 257 10.61 0.57 3.22
N TYR A 258 11.21 0.42 2.04
CA TYR A 258 11.32 1.51 1.04
C TYR A 258 9.96 1.99 0.53
N THR A 259 9.00 1.06 0.34
CA THR A 259 7.64 1.41 -0.09
C THR A 259 6.93 2.29 0.94
N MET A 260 7.10 2.02 2.24
CA MET A 260 6.53 2.88 3.28
C MET A 260 7.20 4.25 3.32
N CYS A 261 8.53 4.33 3.17
CA CYS A 261 9.23 5.62 3.02
C CYS A 261 8.69 6.43 1.82
N GLY A 262 8.52 5.79 0.66
CA GLY A 262 7.91 6.44 -0.50
C GLY A 262 6.45 6.86 -0.26
N THR A 263 5.71 6.06 0.51
CA THR A 263 4.32 6.38 0.87
C THR A 263 4.23 7.59 1.78
N VAL A 264 5.14 7.74 2.75
CA VAL A 264 5.27 8.95 3.58
C VAL A 264 5.43 10.19 2.70
N VAL A 265 6.38 10.17 1.76
CA VAL A 265 6.63 11.30 0.86
C VAL A 265 5.38 11.61 0.03
N THR A 266 4.74 10.58 -0.50
CA THR A 266 3.52 10.72 -1.30
C THR A 266 2.35 11.28 -0.49
N LEU A 267 2.20 10.88 0.78
CA LEU A 267 1.21 11.45 1.69
C LEU A 267 1.47 12.93 1.94
N LEU A 268 2.72 13.35 2.15
CA LEU A 268 3.08 14.77 2.29
C LEU A 268 2.76 15.59 1.03
N ILE A 269 2.95 15.01 -0.16
CA ILE A 269 2.51 15.61 -1.43
C ILE A 269 0.98 15.73 -1.45
N CYS A 270 0.25 14.71 -1.02
CA CYS A 270 -1.21 14.76 -0.91
C CYS A 270 -1.68 15.87 0.05
N VAL A 271 -0.98 16.11 1.17
CA VAL A 271 -1.27 17.24 2.07
C VAL A 271 -1.19 18.56 1.31
N CYS A 272 -0.12 18.77 0.53
CA CYS A 272 0.04 19.99 -0.26
C CYS A 272 -1.07 20.16 -1.31
N MET A 273 -1.46 19.07 -1.98
CA MET A 273 -2.54 19.08 -2.96
C MET A 273 -3.91 19.36 -2.34
N SER A 274 -4.16 18.89 -1.12
CA SER A 274 -5.43 19.09 -0.40
C SER A 274 -5.77 20.57 -0.21
N LEU A 275 -4.76 21.44 -0.08
CA LEU A 275 -4.92 22.88 0.07
C LEU A 275 -5.58 23.53 -1.17
N LYS A 276 -5.39 22.94 -2.35
CA LYS A 276 -5.91 23.42 -3.64
C LYS A 276 -7.04 22.54 -4.21
N ALA A 277 -7.54 21.57 -3.44
CA ALA A 277 -8.44 20.53 -3.96
C ALA A 277 -9.88 21.00 -4.26
N SER A 278 -10.41 22.01 -3.56
CA SER A 278 -11.79 22.51 -3.75
C SER A 278 -11.85 23.99 -4.11
N ARG A 279 -12.82 24.36 -4.98
CA ARG A 279 -13.11 25.76 -5.35
C ARG A 279 -14.20 26.40 -4.51
N VAL A 280 -14.90 25.63 -3.68
CA VAL A 280 -16.08 26.09 -2.94
C VAL A 280 -15.64 26.65 -1.59
N LYS A 281 -15.78 27.97 -1.40
CA LYS A 281 -15.45 28.64 -0.12
C LYS A 281 -16.37 28.13 0.99
N SER A 282 -15.80 27.91 2.18
CA SER A 282 -16.56 27.55 3.38
C SER A 282 -17.63 28.61 3.68
N GLY A 283 -18.90 28.21 3.73
CA GLY A 283 -20.03 29.09 4.08
C GLY A 283 -21.01 29.41 2.93
N SER A 284 -20.71 29.02 1.70
CA SER A 284 -21.64 29.20 0.57
C SER A 284 -22.63 28.02 0.46
N TYR A 285 -23.43 27.77 1.50
CA TYR A 285 -24.60 26.90 1.35
C TYR A 285 -25.66 27.69 0.58
N ARG A 286 -25.90 27.33 -0.69
CA ARG A 286 -27.18 27.64 -1.32
C ARG A 286 -28.17 26.59 -0.82
N ILE A 287 -28.92 26.95 0.21
CA ILE A 287 -30.18 26.28 0.58
C ILE A 287 -31.21 26.66 -0.47
#